data_AF-A0A378QTU2-F1
#
_entry.id   AF-A0A378QTU2-F1
#
_cell.length_a   1.000
_cell.length_b   1.000
_cell.length_c   1.000
_cell.angle_alpha   90.00
_cell.angle_beta   90.00
_cell.angle_gamma   90.00
#
_symmetry.space_group_name_H-M   'P 1'
#
loop_
_entity.id
_entity.type
_entity.pdbx_description
1 polymer ?
#
loop_
_entity_poly.entity_id
_entity_poly.type
_entity_poly.pdbx_seq_one_letter_code
_entity_poly.pdbx_strand_id
1 'polypeptide(L)'
;MKHSAKTLVIFIALSFYQISHADITTKHSHNDILQAAYQGCIHGNYAQIPLDSKQLNTLVAGKISFSNNDKLHGMTLDFHQDKVKRVIFNNKVNEQSFLLWHAHTNDRLILDAPTGSQACYTLSLTYNHTVQDDADYHNDKPQSPLLQQVQQDPTAQNLASFWQNVAKNGTPLIEQVGDKTLMTFLWRESEPTVNVRLLGSPSNDHEWLYKLPKSDIWYKSFWVKDSLLLSYEFAPNVPMLAPNPAISADDIRYKKRQAMLAKLTHDPLYQPNPKYATIPLWHTQMILDNKY
;
A
#
# COMPACT_ATOMS: atom_id res chain seq x y z
N MET A 1 61.45 21.51 -39.40
CA MET A 1 61.21 21.14 -37.98
C MET A 1 59.71 20.99 -37.79
N LYS A 2 59.21 19.75 -37.70
CA LYS A 2 57.78 19.43 -37.55
C LYS A 2 57.49 19.24 -36.05
N HIS A 3 56.67 20.11 -35.46
CA HIS A 3 56.17 19.90 -34.10
C HIS A 3 54.89 19.06 -34.15
N SER A 4 54.96 17.90 -33.50
CA SER A 4 53.89 16.92 -33.32
C SER A 4 53.04 17.31 -32.09
N ALA A 5 51.72 17.41 -32.29
CA ALA A 5 50.75 17.56 -31.21
C ALA A 5 50.58 16.22 -30.48
N LYS A 6 50.75 16.22 -29.15
CA LYS A 6 50.47 15.07 -28.28
C LYS A 6 49.00 15.11 -27.86
N THR A 7 48.23 14.13 -28.32
CA THR A 7 46.87 13.86 -27.85
C THR A 7 46.93 13.20 -26.47
N LEU A 8 46.34 13.86 -25.47
CA LEU A 8 46.12 13.32 -24.12
C LEU A 8 44.87 12.44 -24.17
N VAL A 9 45.04 11.11 -24.06
CA VAL A 9 43.92 10.16 -23.92
C VAL A 9 43.60 10.01 -22.43
N ILE A 10 42.44 10.51 -22.02
CA ILE A 10 41.90 10.31 -20.68
C ILE A 10 41.19 8.96 -20.66
N PHE A 11 41.75 7.99 -19.92
CA PHE A 11 41.05 6.73 -19.60
C PHE A 11 40.03 6.99 -18.49
N ILE A 12 38.76 7.04 -18.84
CA ILE A 12 37.65 6.96 -17.87
C ILE A 12 37.48 5.48 -17.51
N ALA A 13 37.89 5.11 -16.30
CA ALA A 13 37.61 3.80 -15.74
C ALA A 13 36.10 3.68 -15.45
N LEU A 14 35.34 3.11 -16.38
CA LEU A 14 33.98 2.65 -16.13
C LEU A 14 34.05 1.47 -15.15
N SER A 15 33.74 1.73 -13.89
CA SER A 15 33.55 0.68 -12.88
C SER A 15 32.27 -0.08 -13.25
N PHE A 16 32.44 -1.30 -13.75
CA PHE A 16 31.35 -2.23 -13.98
C PHE A 16 30.77 -2.66 -12.63
N TYR A 17 29.59 -2.16 -12.28
CA TYR A 17 28.76 -2.75 -11.22
C TYR A 17 28.41 -4.20 -11.65
N GLN A 18 28.98 -5.19 -10.97
CA GLN A 18 28.55 -6.58 -11.12
C GLN A 18 27.13 -6.71 -10.55
N ILE A 19 26.16 -6.95 -11.44
CA ILE A 19 24.84 -7.42 -11.06
C ILE A 19 24.99 -8.87 -10.62
N SER A 20 24.87 -9.13 -9.31
CA SER A 20 24.73 -10.50 -8.79
C SER A 20 23.42 -11.07 -9.32
N HIS A 21 23.52 -12.13 -10.13
CA HIS A 21 22.35 -12.85 -10.60
C HIS A 21 21.95 -13.86 -9.51
N ALA A 22 20.76 -13.70 -8.95
CA ALA A 22 20.18 -14.68 -8.02
C ALA A 22 19.64 -15.87 -8.81
N ASP A 23 19.99 -17.09 -8.41
CA ASP A 23 19.41 -18.31 -8.99
C ASP A 23 17.93 -18.42 -8.61
N ILE A 24 17.06 -18.60 -9.61
CA ILE A 24 15.60 -18.69 -9.44
C ILE A 24 15.18 -20.16 -9.57
N THR A 25 14.58 -20.71 -8.52
CA THR A 25 13.86 -22.00 -8.60
C THR A 25 12.37 -21.78 -8.35
N THR A 26 11.53 -22.04 -9.35
CA THR A 26 10.06 -21.99 -9.23
C THR A 26 9.49 -23.40 -9.08
N LYS A 27 8.69 -23.64 -8.04
CA LYS A 27 7.99 -24.93 -7.83
C LYS A 27 6.48 -24.70 -7.92
N HIS A 28 5.79 -25.47 -8.76
CA HIS A 28 4.34 -25.38 -8.93
C HIS A 28 3.68 -26.47 -8.07
N SER A 29 2.70 -26.08 -7.24
CA SER A 29 1.92 -26.97 -6.36
C SER A 29 0.46 -26.94 -6.81
N HIS A 30 -0.22 -28.08 -6.71
CA HIS A 30 -1.59 -28.31 -7.21
C HIS A 30 -2.72 -27.51 -6.51
N ASN A 31 -2.36 -26.63 -5.55
CA ASN A 31 -3.24 -25.62 -4.97
C ASN A 31 -2.52 -24.26 -5.15
N ASP A 32 -3.17 -23.30 -5.82
CA ASP A 32 -2.78 -21.96 -6.34
C ASP A 32 -1.87 -21.03 -5.49
N ILE A 33 -0.88 -21.57 -4.81
CA ILE A 33 0.15 -20.86 -4.08
C ILE A 33 1.45 -21.05 -4.84
N LEU A 34 1.84 -20.04 -5.59
CA LEU A 34 3.13 -20.03 -6.27
C LEU A 34 4.21 -19.58 -5.29
N GLN A 35 5.30 -20.33 -5.26
CA GLN A 35 6.43 -20.06 -4.40
C GLN A 35 7.67 -19.82 -5.25
N ALA A 36 8.44 -18.80 -4.88
CA ALA A 36 9.76 -18.54 -5.42
C ALA A 36 10.78 -18.56 -4.27
N ALA A 37 11.90 -19.23 -4.49
CA ALA A 37 13.02 -19.21 -3.57
C ALA A 37 14.21 -18.54 -4.25
N TYR A 38 14.87 -17.66 -3.52
CA TYR A 38 16.08 -16.96 -3.91
C TYR A 38 17.15 -17.21 -2.86
N GLN A 39 18.36 -17.39 -3.32
CA GLN A 39 19.55 -17.38 -2.48
C GLN A 39 20.62 -16.56 -3.17
N GLY A 40 21.41 -15.82 -2.40
CA GLY A 40 22.44 -14.97 -2.95
C GLY A 40 23.35 -14.42 -1.86
N CYS A 41 24.45 -13.79 -2.28
CA CYS A 41 25.33 -13.07 -1.37
C CYS A 41 25.51 -11.64 -1.86
N ILE A 42 25.55 -10.71 -0.91
CA ILE A 42 25.73 -9.30 -1.22
C ILE A 42 27.23 -9.06 -1.41
N HIS A 43 27.63 -8.79 -2.65
CA HIS A 43 29.00 -8.40 -3.00
C HIS A 43 29.03 -6.89 -3.25
N GLY A 44 28.95 -6.09 -2.17
CA GLY A 44 28.86 -4.64 -2.25
C GLY A 44 27.92 -4.06 -1.19
N ASN A 45 27.14 -3.05 -1.56
CA ASN A 45 26.23 -2.35 -0.64
C ASN A 45 24.75 -2.78 -0.79
N TYR A 46 24.36 -3.51 -1.84
CA TYR A 46 22.97 -3.93 -2.02
C TYR A 46 22.82 -5.16 -2.93
N ALA A 47 21.64 -5.79 -2.86
CA ALA A 47 21.15 -6.77 -3.83
C ALA A 47 19.76 -6.36 -4.34
N GLN A 48 19.51 -6.58 -5.64
CA GLN A 48 18.19 -6.37 -6.25
C GLN A 48 17.53 -7.73 -6.51
N ILE A 49 16.30 -7.87 -6.05
CA ILE A 49 15.55 -9.11 -6.16
C ILE A 49 14.24 -8.78 -6.90
N PRO A 50 14.08 -9.24 -8.16
CA PRO A 50 12.85 -9.01 -8.92
C PRO A 50 11.70 -9.86 -8.37
N LEU A 51 10.50 -9.31 -8.39
CA LEU A 51 9.27 -10.09 -8.21
C LEU A 51 8.86 -10.73 -9.54
N ASP A 52 8.14 -11.85 -9.48
CA ASP A 52 7.68 -12.55 -10.68
C ASP A 52 6.62 -11.70 -11.39
N SER A 53 6.98 -11.15 -12.56
CA SER A 53 6.12 -10.28 -13.36
C SER A 53 4.85 -10.96 -13.87
N LYS A 54 4.73 -12.29 -13.76
CA LYS A 54 3.49 -13.03 -14.08
C LYS A 54 2.53 -13.10 -12.89
N GLN A 55 2.98 -12.77 -11.68
CA GLN A 55 2.22 -12.86 -10.42
C GLN A 55 1.71 -11.48 -9.96
N LEU A 56 1.19 -10.69 -10.89
CA LEU A 56 0.62 -9.37 -10.57
C LEU A 56 -0.67 -9.50 -9.78
N ASN A 57 -1.01 -8.44 -9.05
CA ASN A 57 -2.19 -8.37 -8.18
C ASN A 57 -2.20 -9.50 -7.15
N THR A 58 -1.04 -9.75 -6.53
CA THR A 58 -0.92 -10.76 -5.48
C THR A 58 -0.41 -10.14 -4.18
N LEU A 59 -0.88 -10.71 -3.05
CA LEU A 59 -0.27 -10.44 -1.76
C LEU A 59 0.93 -11.36 -1.61
N VAL A 60 2.13 -10.78 -1.60
CA VAL A 60 3.39 -11.53 -1.50
C VAL A 60 3.81 -11.62 -0.04
N ALA A 61 3.85 -12.84 0.50
CA ALA A 61 4.43 -13.12 1.80
C ALA A 61 5.90 -13.50 1.62
N GLY A 62 6.79 -12.73 2.21
CA GLY A 62 8.22 -12.96 2.14
C GLY A 62 8.79 -13.38 3.48
N LYS A 63 9.79 -14.24 3.43
CA LYS A 63 10.59 -14.62 4.60
C LYS A 63 12.06 -14.64 4.18
N ILE A 64 12.87 -13.81 4.82
CA ILE A 64 14.29 -13.66 4.54
C ILE A 64 15.13 -14.00 5.77
N SER A 65 16.21 -14.75 5.56
CA SER A 65 17.21 -15.09 6.56
C SER A 65 18.60 -14.74 6.06
N PHE A 66 19.52 -14.48 6.96
CA PHE A 66 20.89 -14.09 6.66
C PHE A 66 21.87 -15.11 7.22
N SER A 67 22.96 -15.36 6.51
CA SER A 67 24.08 -16.15 7.03
C SER A 67 24.98 -15.26 7.87
N ASN A 68 25.29 -15.73 9.09
CA ASN A 68 26.28 -15.15 9.99
C ASN A 68 25.95 -13.74 10.53
N ASN A 69 24.97 -13.67 11.43
CA ASN A 69 24.44 -12.43 12.02
C ASN A 69 25.46 -11.64 12.88
N ASP A 70 26.50 -12.29 13.39
CA ASP A 70 27.40 -11.74 14.42
C ASP A 70 28.40 -10.69 13.90
N LYS A 71 28.51 -10.51 12.58
CA LYS A 71 29.45 -9.55 11.95
C LYS A 71 28.77 -8.47 11.10
N LEU A 72 27.45 -8.39 11.12
CA LEU A 72 26.69 -7.46 10.29
C LEU A 72 26.24 -6.25 11.10
N HIS A 73 26.48 -5.05 10.57
CA HIS A 73 25.59 -3.93 10.84
C HIS A 73 24.29 -4.22 10.08
N GLY A 74 23.11 -3.88 10.60
CA GLY A 74 21.86 -4.47 10.12
C GLY A 74 21.50 -4.19 8.66
N MET A 75 20.65 -5.05 8.10
CA MET A 75 20.13 -4.99 6.74
C MET A 75 18.86 -4.15 6.66
N THR A 76 18.64 -3.52 5.50
CA THR A 76 17.41 -2.81 5.19
C THR A 76 16.82 -3.38 3.92
N LEU A 77 15.54 -3.73 3.95
CA LEU A 77 14.82 -4.19 2.77
C LEU A 77 13.80 -3.14 2.38
N ASP A 78 13.84 -2.74 1.13
CA ASP A 78 12.94 -1.76 0.55
C ASP A 78 12.14 -2.36 -0.59
N PHE A 79 10.86 -2.03 -0.64
CA PHE A 79 9.99 -2.28 -1.77
C PHE A 79 9.88 -1.04 -2.64
N HIS A 80 10.29 -1.16 -3.90
CA HIS A 80 10.20 -0.10 -4.88
C HIS A 80 9.02 -0.37 -5.81
N GLN A 81 7.97 0.43 -5.67
CA GLN A 81 6.77 0.40 -6.49
C GLN A 81 6.63 1.75 -7.21
N ASP A 82 6.82 1.77 -8.52
CA ASP A 82 6.86 2.99 -9.34
C ASP A 82 7.82 4.06 -8.75
N LYS A 83 7.27 5.19 -8.27
CA LYS A 83 7.99 6.31 -7.64
C LYS A 83 7.99 6.23 -6.10
N VAL A 84 7.35 5.22 -5.52
CA VAL A 84 7.21 5.05 -4.07
C VAL A 84 8.20 4.00 -3.59
N LYS A 85 9.03 4.40 -2.62
CA LYS A 85 9.91 3.51 -1.87
C LYS A 85 9.28 3.25 -0.50
N ARG A 86 9.14 1.99 -0.12
CA ARG A 86 8.64 1.59 1.21
C ARG A 86 9.68 0.74 1.92
N VAL A 87 10.09 1.18 3.10
CA VAL A 87 10.98 0.38 3.96
C VAL A 87 10.16 -0.76 4.56
N ILE A 88 10.54 -2.01 4.29
CA ILE A 88 9.91 -3.21 4.84
C ILE A 88 10.46 -3.50 6.24
N PHE A 89 11.79 -3.50 6.37
CA PHE A 89 12.47 -3.52 7.66
C PHE A 89 13.75 -2.71 7.56
N ASN A 90 14.18 -2.14 8.68
CA ASN A 90 15.35 -1.29 8.76
C ASN A 90 16.34 -1.82 9.80
N ASN A 91 17.61 -1.92 9.39
CA ASN A 91 18.73 -2.29 10.26
C ASN A 91 18.47 -3.58 11.09
N LYS A 92 18.02 -4.65 10.42
CA LYS A 92 17.76 -5.96 11.04
C LYS A 92 18.79 -7.00 10.61
N VAL A 93 19.17 -7.88 11.53
CA VAL A 93 20.15 -8.97 11.26
C VAL A 93 19.54 -10.36 11.43
N ASN A 94 18.40 -10.47 12.11
CA ASN A 94 17.70 -11.74 12.29
C ASN A 94 16.75 -12.03 11.12
N GLU A 95 16.23 -13.25 11.08
CA GLU A 95 15.16 -13.63 10.17
C GLU A 95 14.00 -12.62 10.22
N GLN A 96 13.56 -12.14 9.05
CA GLN A 96 12.43 -11.23 8.90
C GLN A 96 11.34 -11.88 8.06
N SER A 97 10.09 -11.65 8.46
CA SER A 97 8.91 -11.96 7.67
C SER A 97 8.23 -10.66 7.27
N PHE A 98 7.68 -10.60 6.06
CA PHE A 98 7.01 -9.42 5.54
C PHE A 98 5.85 -9.77 4.61
N LEU A 99 4.99 -8.79 4.37
CA LEU A 99 3.89 -8.86 3.42
C LEU A 99 3.87 -7.58 2.58
N LEU A 100 3.65 -7.71 1.28
CA LEU A 100 3.55 -6.58 0.36
C LEU A 100 2.54 -6.86 -0.75
N TRP A 101 2.06 -5.79 -1.38
CA TRP A 101 1.19 -5.86 -2.54
C TRP A 101 2.00 -5.69 -3.83
N HIS A 102 2.02 -6.73 -4.68
CA HIS A 102 2.69 -6.70 -5.97
C HIS A 102 1.68 -6.35 -7.06
N ALA A 103 1.76 -5.14 -7.59
CA ALA A 103 0.78 -4.62 -8.55
C ALA A 103 1.36 -4.40 -9.95
N HIS A 104 2.67 -4.13 -10.04
CA HIS A 104 3.30 -3.70 -11.28
C HIS A 104 4.46 -4.60 -11.66
N THR A 105 4.67 -4.77 -12.96
CA THR A 105 5.73 -5.64 -13.51
C THR A 105 7.14 -5.21 -13.15
N ASN A 106 7.34 -3.94 -12.75
CA ASN A 106 8.65 -3.38 -12.41
C ASN A 106 8.91 -3.33 -10.90
N ASP A 107 7.97 -3.83 -10.10
CA ASP A 107 8.12 -3.90 -8.64
C ASP A 107 9.34 -4.77 -8.29
N ARG A 108 10.15 -4.27 -7.36
CA ARG A 108 11.38 -4.98 -6.93
C ARG A 108 11.68 -4.76 -5.47
N LEU A 109 12.37 -5.74 -4.91
CA LEU A 109 12.96 -5.66 -3.59
C LEU A 109 14.43 -5.20 -3.72
N ILE A 110 14.82 -4.25 -2.88
CA ILE A 110 16.20 -3.81 -2.74
C ILE A 110 16.64 -4.13 -1.32
N LEU A 111 17.60 -5.05 -1.18
CA LEU A 111 18.21 -5.39 0.09
C LEU A 111 19.51 -4.60 0.22
N ASP A 112 19.46 -3.51 0.96
CA ASP A 112 20.62 -2.71 1.31
C ASP A 112 21.38 -3.34 2.49
N ALA A 113 22.71 -3.32 2.36
CA ALA A 113 23.65 -3.81 3.34
C ALA A 113 24.71 -2.75 3.68
N PRO A 114 25.24 -2.75 4.90
CA PRO A 114 26.36 -1.91 5.24
C PRO A 114 27.58 -2.21 4.37
N THR A 115 28.38 -1.19 4.09
CA THR A 115 29.60 -1.32 3.28
C THR A 115 30.55 -2.36 3.86
N GLY A 116 31.02 -3.26 3.00
CA GLY A 116 31.92 -4.36 3.39
C GLY A 116 31.20 -5.61 3.93
N SER A 117 29.87 -5.64 3.92
CA SER A 117 29.11 -6.84 4.28
C SER A 117 29.43 -7.99 3.33
N GLN A 118 29.66 -9.18 3.90
CA GLN A 118 29.77 -10.46 3.19
C GLN A 118 28.66 -11.40 3.67
N ALA A 119 27.42 -10.91 3.62
CA ALA A 119 26.25 -11.67 4.03
C ALA A 119 25.68 -12.42 2.83
N CYS A 120 25.34 -13.69 3.05
CA CYS A 120 24.43 -14.39 2.16
C CYS A 120 23.02 -14.35 2.75
N TYR A 121 22.03 -14.44 1.89
CA TYR A 121 20.63 -14.48 2.26
C TYR A 121 19.93 -15.65 1.59
N THR A 122 18.90 -16.14 2.26
CA THR A 122 17.86 -16.96 1.65
C THR A 122 16.54 -16.22 1.77
N LEU A 123 15.77 -16.20 0.70
CA LEU A 123 14.47 -15.54 0.64
C LEU A 123 13.46 -16.51 0.03
N SER A 124 12.37 -16.75 0.72
CA SER A 124 11.19 -17.40 0.15
C SER A 124 10.08 -16.39 -0.03
N LEU A 125 9.49 -16.35 -1.22
CA LEU A 125 8.30 -15.58 -1.55
C LEU A 125 7.14 -16.53 -1.82
N THR A 126 5.99 -16.21 -1.24
CA THR A 126 4.72 -16.90 -1.45
C THR A 126 3.73 -15.91 -2.05
N TYR A 127 3.32 -16.16 -3.28
CA TYR A 127 2.36 -15.32 -4.01
C TYR A 127 0.94 -15.82 -3.69
N ASN A 128 0.19 -15.04 -2.91
CA ASN A 128 -1.19 -15.35 -2.59
C ASN A 128 -2.08 -14.62 -3.59
N HIS A 129 -2.72 -15.39 -4.47
CA HIS A 129 -3.68 -14.86 -5.44
C HIS A 129 -4.89 -14.27 -4.74
N THR A 130 -5.42 -13.21 -5.34
CA THR A 130 -6.60 -12.55 -4.83
C THR A 130 -7.77 -12.85 -5.72
N VAL A 131 -8.92 -13.05 -5.10
CA VAL A 131 -10.18 -13.19 -5.80
C VAL A 131 -10.76 -11.82 -6.07
N GLN A 132 -11.57 -11.73 -7.12
CA GLN A 132 -12.40 -10.56 -7.34
C GLN A 132 -13.36 -10.39 -6.16
N ASP A 133 -13.54 -9.14 -5.74
CA ASP A 133 -14.59 -8.79 -4.78
C ASP A 133 -15.93 -8.79 -5.51
N ASP A 134 -16.82 -9.69 -5.09
CA ASP A 134 -18.18 -9.86 -5.62
C ASP A 134 -19.25 -9.25 -4.70
N ALA A 135 -18.84 -8.58 -3.61
CA ALA A 135 -19.78 -7.94 -2.71
C ALA A 135 -20.49 -6.77 -3.39
N ASP A 136 -21.79 -6.67 -3.14
CA ASP A 136 -22.58 -5.52 -3.58
C ASP A 136 -22.38 -4.36 -2.60
N TYR A 137 -21.65 -3.34 -3.05
CA TYR A 137 -21.46 -2.09 -2.30
C TYR A 137 -22.45 -1.00 -2.71
N HIS A 138 -23.51 -1.30 -3.46
CA HIS A 138 -24.51 -0.29 -3.78
C HIS A 138 -25.37 0.07 -2.57
N ASN A 139 -25.63 1.36 -2.40
CA ASN A 139 -26.62 1.85 -1.45
C ASN A 139 -27.48 2.94 -2.08
N ASP A 140 -28.74 2.59 -2.29
CA ASP A 140 -29.75 3.45 -2.90
C ASP A 140 -30.40 4.43 -1.89
N LYS A 141 -29.96 4.44 -0.63
CA LYS A 141 -30.57 5.27 0.43
C LYS A 141 -29.48 5.96 1.28
N PRO A 142 -28.71 6.90 0.70
CA PRO A 142 -27.79 7.72 1.48
C PRO A 142 -28.53 8.49 2.57
N GLN A 143 -27.92 8.62 3.76
CA GLN A 143 -28.46 9.49 4.81
C GLN A 143 -28.16 10.97 4.58
N SER A 144 -27.08 11.28 3.87
CA SER A 144 -26.65 12.65 3.57
C SER A 144 -27.66 13.37 2.66
N PRO A 145 -28.23 14.51 3.08
CA PRO A 145 -29.08 15.33 2.21
C PRO A 145 -28.42 15.72 0.89
N LEU A 146 -27.12 16.08 0.91
CA LEU A 146 -26.38 16.37 -0.32
C LEU A 146 -26.29 15.17 -1.26
N LEU A 147 -26.01 13.97 -0.72
CA LEU A 147 -25.98 12.75 -1.55
C LEU A 147 -27.37 12.37 -2.07
N GLN A 148 -28.43 12.58 -1.29
CA GLN A 148 -29.81 12.35 -1.74
C GLN A 148 -30.17 13.26 -2.92
N GLN A 149 -29.76 14.54 -2.90
CA GLN A 149 -29.98 15.45 -4.02
C GLN A 149 -29.27 14.99 -5.30
N VAL A 150 -27.99 14.60 -5.18
CA VAL A 150 -27.22 14.08 -6.32
C VAL A 150 -27.81 12.78 -6.86
N GLN A 151 -28.29 11.91 -5.98
CA GLN A 151 -28.89 10.64 -6.38
C GLN A 151 -30.18 10.80 -7.19
N GLN A 152 -30.99 11.82 -6.89
CA GLN A 152 -32.23 12.09 -7.61
C GLN A 152 -31.99 12.48 -9.07
N ASP A 153 -30.88 13.17 -9.35
CA ASP A 153 -30.50 13.62 -10.70
C ASP A 153 -28.98 13.52 -10.93
N PRO A 154 -28.43 12.30 -11.15
CA PRO A 154 -26.99 12.06 -11.21
C PRO A 154 -26.39 12.42 -12.58
N THR A 155 -26.67 13.62 -13.08
CA THR A 155 -26.06 14.15 -14.31
C THR A 155 -24.59 14.50 -14.07
N ALA A 156 -23.79 14.49 -15.14
CA ALA A 156 -22.39 14.92 -15.07
C ALA A 156 -22.25 16.35 -14.50
N GLN A 157 -23.19 17.25 -14.81
CA GLN A 157 -23.20 18.61 -14.29
C GLN A 157 -23.47 18.66 -12.77
N ASN A 158 -24.42 17.88 -12.28
CA ASN A 158 -24.74 17.83 -10.85
C ASN A 158 -23.62 17.17 -10.05
N LEU A 159 -23.00 16.10 -10.58
CA LEU A 159 -21.82 15.47 -9.99
C LEU A 159 -20.62 16.43 -9.94
N ALA A 160 -20.37 17.18 -11.02
CA ALA A 160 -19.32 18.19 -11.04
C ALA A 160 -19.59 19.30 -10.00
N SER A 161 -20.84 19.76 -9.89
CA SER A 161 -21.25 20.78 -8.91
C SER A 161 -21.11 20.28 -7.48
N PHE A 162 -21.46 19.01 -7.22
CA PHE A 162 -21.23 18.35 -5.93
C PHE A 162 -19.74 18.35 -5.56
N TRP A 163 -18.87 17.87 -6.46
CA TRP A 163 -17.43 17.84 -6.17
C TRP A 163 -16.81 19.23 -6.03
N GLN A 164 -17.30 20.25 -6.74
CA GLN A 164 -16.90 21.64 -6.53
C GLN A 164 -17.28 22.13 -5.13
N ASN A 165 -18.48 21.76 -4.64
CA ASN A 165 -18.91 22.07 -3.28
C ASN A 165 -18.03 21.36 -2.24
N VAL A 166 -17.79 20.06 -2.39
CA VAL A 166 -16.89 19.28 -1.52
C VAL A 166 -15.49 19.89 -1.50
N ALA A 167 -14.92 20.21 -2.66
CA ALA A 167 -13.60 20.82 -2.74
C ALA A 167 -13.52 22.20 -2.08
N LYS A 168 -14.63 22.94 -1.98
CA LYS A 168 -14.70 24.22 -1.28
C LYS A 168 -14.82 24.06 0.24
N ASN A 169 -15.57 23.06 0.69
CA ASN A 169 -15.92 22.89 2.11
C ASN A 169 -15.03 21.88 2.85
N GLY A 170 -14.30 21.04 2.12
CA GLY A 170 -13.47 19.96 2.64
C GLY A 170 -14.26 18.69 2.97
N THR A 171 -13.51 17.66 3.37
CA THR A 171 -14.02 16.38 3.86
C THR A 171 -13.56 16.10 5.29
N PRO A 172 -14.26 15.21 6.04
CA PRO A 172 -15.56 14.61 5.71
C PRO A 172 -16.67 15.66 5.66
N LEU A 173 -17.77 15.37 4.95
CA LEU A 173 -18.95 16.24 4.97
C LEU A 173 -19.57 16.23 6.37
N ILE A 174 -19.83 17.41 6.92
CA ILE A 174 -20.50 17.59 8.21
C ILE A 174 -21.83 18.31 7.96
N GLU A 175 -22.93 17.60 8.17
CA GLU A 175 -24.28 18.09 7.91
C GLU A 175 -25.11 18.09 9.20
N GLN A 176 -25.79 19.19 9.49
CA GLN A 176 -26.76 19.26 10.58
C GLN A 176 -28.12 18.78 10.09
N VAL A 177 -28.65 17.73 10.70
CA VAL A 177 -29.96 17.15 10.37
C VAL A 177 -30.81 17.15 11.64
N GLY A 178 -31.61 18.20 11.80
CA GLY A 178 -32.33 18.44 13.05
C GLY A 178 -31.37 18.82 14.18
N ASP A 179 -31.39 18.04 15.26
CA ASP A 179 -30.53 18.19 16.45
C ASP A 179 -29.28 17.29 16.41
N LYS A 180 -29.03 16.61 15.28
CA LYS A 180 -27.94 15.64 15.13
C LYS A 180 -26.96 16.05 14.05
N THR A 181 -25.69 15.73 14.30
CA THR A 181 -24.62 15.87 13.33
C THR A 181 -24.40 14.56 12.56
N LEU A 182 -24.50 14.65 11.23
CA LEU A 182 -24.15 13.57 10.31
C LEU A 182 -22.76 13.85 9.74
N MET A 183 -21.84 12.90 9.95
CA MET A 183 -20.51 12.90 9.36
C MET A 183 -20.47 11.90 8.21
N THR A 184 -20.18 12.36 6.99
CA THR A 184 -20.10 11.52 5.79
C THR A 184 -18.70 11.55 5.19
N PHE A 185 -18.03 10.40 5.23
CA PHE A 185 -16.75 10.18 4.56
C PHE A 185 -17.00 9.98 3.07
N LEU A 186 -16.13 10.55 2.24
CA LEU A 186 -16.25 10.49 0.78
C LEU A 186 -14.95 10.01 0.15
N TRP A 187 -15.08 9.16 -0.87
CA TRP A 187 -13.99 8.84 -1.79
C TRP A 187 -14.47 9.07 -3.23
N ARG A 188 -13.64 9.75 -4.02
CA ARG A 188 -13.92 10.02 -5.43
C ARG A 188 -13.21 8.99 -6.31
N GLU A 189 -13.98 8.29 -7.11
CA GLU A 189 -13.46 7.33 -8.07
C GLU A 189 -12.84 8.05 -9.28
N SER A 190 -11.50 8.09 -9.35
CA SER A 190 -10.76 8.59 -10.52
C SER A 190 -10.27 7.48 -11.46
N GLU A 191 -10.16 6.27 -10.94
CA GLU A 191 -9.76 5.03 -11.62
C GLU A 191 -10.71 3.90 -11.18
N PRO A 192 -10.86 2.81 -11.96
CA PRO A 192 -11.75 1.72 -11.60
C PRO A 192 -11.60 1.27 -10.14
N THR A 193 -12.64 1.47 -9.35
CA THR A 193 -12.68 1.14 -7.93
C THR A 193 -13.72 0.07 -7.67
N VAL A 194 -13.33 -1.03 -7.02
CA VAL A 194 -14.20 -2.17 -6.70
C VAL A 194 -14.67 -2.16 -5.26
N ASN A 195 -13.87 -1.61 -4.34
CA ASN A 195 -14.22 -1.43 -2.94
C ASN A 195 -13.39 -0.29 -2.34
N VAL A 196 -13.86 0.28 -1.24
CA VAL A 196 -13.10 1.26 -0.45
C VAL A 196 -13.33 1.00 1.03
N ARG A 197 -12.24 0.85 1.78
CA ARG A 197 -12.28 0.63 3.22
C ARG A 197 -11.86 1.89 3.99
N LEU A 198 -12.55 2.18 5.08
CA LEU A 198 -12.30 3.30 5.98
C LEU A 198 -11.62 2.79 7.25
N LEU A 199 -10.38 3.23 7.46
CA LEU A 199 -9.66 3.03 8.71
C LEU A 199 -9.88 4.24 9.63
N GLY A 200 -10.14 4.02 10.91
CA GLY A 200 -10.35 5.10 11.89
C GLY A 200 -11.75 5.73 11.83
N SER A 201 -12.76 4.94 11.41
CA SER A 201 -14.15 5.39 11.43
C SER A 201 -14.66 5.60 12.88
N PRO A 202 -15.79 6.29 13.08
CA PRO A 202 -16.47 6.37 14.38
C PRO A 202 -16.94 5.02 14.94
N SER A 203 -16.92 3.93 14.16
CA SER A 203 -17.24 2.58 14.64
C SER A 203 -15.99 1.86 15.17
N ASN A 204 -16.20 0.69 15.80
CA ASN A 204 -15.11 -0.15 16.29
C ASN A 204 -14.45 -1.01 15.19
N ASP A 205 -14.84 -0.85 13.92
CA ASP A 205 -14.36 -1.66 12.80
C ASP A 205 -13.87 -0.80 11.61
N HIS A 206 -13.23 -1.46 10.65
CA HIS A 206 -12.81 -0.90 9.37
C HIS A 206 -13.95 -1.05 8.35
N GLU A 207 -14.74 0.01 8.24
CA GLU A 207 -15.99 0.04 7.49
C GLU A 207 -15.77 0.05 5.98
N TRP A 208 -16.61 -0.66 5.25
CA TRP A 208 -16.73 -0.49 3.81
C TRP A 208 -17.57 0.74 3.49
N LEU A 209 -17.14 1.51 2.50
CA LEU A 209 -17.96 2.54 1.86
C LEU A 209 -18.93 1.88 0.88
N TYR A 210 -20.03 2.56 0.64
CA TYR A 210 -21.00 2.23 -0.40
C TYR A 210 -20.77 3.09 -1.64
N LYS A 211 -20.96 2.52 -2.83
CA LYS A 211 -20.98 3.25 -4.10
C LYS A 211 -22.38 3.81 -4.33
N LEU A 212 -22.47 5.13 -4.46
CA LEU A 212 -23.71 5.77 -4.87
C LEU A 212 -23.98 5.43 -6.36
N PRO A 213 -25.12 4.83 -6.69
CA PRO A 213 -25.39 4.37 -8.06
C PRO A 213 -25.24 5.48 -9.11
N LYS A 214 -24.74 5.10 -10.29
CA LYS A 214 -24.57 6.02 -11.45
C LYS A 214 -23.68 7.24 -11.15
N SER A 215 -22.75 7.12 -10.20
CA SER A 215 -21.82 8.19 -9.84
C SER A 215 -20.40 7.66 -9.61
N ASP A 216 -19.45 8.59 -9.47
CA ASP A 216 -18.07 8.37 -9.03
C ASP A 216 -17.92 8.52 -7.50
N ILE A 217 -19.03 8.49 -6.74
CA ILE A 217 -19.04 8.77 -5.30
C ILE A 217 -19.11 7.46 -4.50
N TRP A 218 -18.10 7.26 -3.65
CA TRP A 218 -18.11 6.27 -2.57
C TRP A 218 -18.31 6.99 -1.23
N TYR A 219 -19.13 6.44 -0.33
CA TYR A 219 -19.45 7.11 0.92
C TYR A 219 -19.78 6.19 2.10
N LYS A 220 -19.61 6.72 3.31
CA LYS A 220 -20.15 6.12 4.54
C LYS A 220 -20.52 7.23 5.53
N SER A 221 -21.72 7.15 6.10
CA SER A 221 -22.24 8.17 7.02
C SER A 221 -22.39 7.63 8.44
N PHE A 222 -22.12 8.49 9.44
CA PHE A 222 -22.23 8.20 10.85
C PHE A 222 -22.92 9.35 11.58
N TRP A 223 -23.80 9.03 12.51
CA TRP A 223 -24.31 9.99 13.49
C TRP A 223 -23.29 10.15 14.61
N VAL A 224 -22.83 11.37 14.84
CA VAL A 224 -21.72 11.65 15.76
C VAL A 224 -22.07 12.76 16.74
N LYS A 225 -21.32 12.83 17.84
CA LYS A 225 -21.32 14.00 18.72
C LYS A 225 -20.49 15.12 18.08
N ASP A 226 -20.89 16.36 18.27
CA ASP A 226 -20.20 17.54 17.71
C ASP A 226 -18.75 17.68 18.16
N SER A 227 -18.40 17.07 19.29
CA SER A 227 -17.04 17.07 19.86
C SER A 227 -16.16 15.93 19.36
N LEU A 228 -16.61 15.10 18.41
CA LEU A 228 -15.83 13.96 17.94
C LEU A 228 -14.56 14.44 17.24
N LEU A 229 -13.41 13.96 17.71
CA LEU A 229 -12.12 14.14 17.08
C LEU A 229 -11.55 12.76 16.76
N LEU A 230 -11.15 12.54 15.50
CA LEU A 230 -10.56 11.29 15.04
C LEU A 230 -9.57 11.56 13.90
N SER A 231 -8.79 10.54 13.57
CA SER A 231 -7.97 10.49 12.36
C SER A 231 -8.40 9.29 11.53
N TYR A 232 -8.38 9.43 10.21
CA TYR A 232 -8.83 8.39 9.30
C TYR A 232 -8.00 8.33 8.04
N GLU A 233 -8.05 7.19 7.38
CA GLU A 233 -7.43 6.93 6.08
C GLU A 233 -8.33 6.01 5.24
N PHE A 234 -8.14 6.04 3.92
CA PHE A 234 -8.85 5.17 3.00
C PHE A 234 -7.93 4.08 2.46
N ALA A 235 -8.50 2.91 2.19
CA ALA A 235 -7.84 1.87 1.43
C ALA A 235 -8.76 1.50 0.24
N PRO A 236 -8.56 2.10 -0.95
CA PRO A 236 -9.28 1.72 -2.15
C PRO A 236 -8.71 0.42 -2.74
N ASN A 237 -9.57 -0.39 -3.35
CA ASN A 237 -9.20 -1.64 -4.01
C ASN A 237 -8.42 -2.57 -3.08
N VAL A 238 -8.93 -2.78 -1.86
CA VAL A 238 -8.39 -3.76 -0.92
C VAL A 238 -8.53 -5.15 -1.53
N PRO A 239 -7.41 -5.87 -1.73
CA PRO A 239 -7.46 -7.18 -2.33
C PRO A 239 -8.12 -8.22 -1.41
N MET A 240 -8.95 -9.10 -1.98
CA MET A 240 -9.56 -10.20 -1.25
C MET A 240 -8.73 -11.47 -1.40
N LEU A 241 -8.30 -12.05 -0.29
CA LEU A 241 -7.57 -13.32 -0.30
C LEU A 241 -8.49 -14.45 -0.75
N ALA A 242 -8.01 -15.26 -1.69
CA ALA A 242 -8.69 -16.50 -2.05
C ALA A 242 -8.87 -17.40 -0.82
N PRO A 243 -10.03 -18.08 -0.67
CA PRO A 243 -10.20 -19.08 0.36
C PRO A 243 -9.12 -20.15 0.27
N ASN A 244 -8.43 -20.41 1.37
CA ASN A 244 -7.41 -21.44 1.43
C ASN A 244 -7.53 -22.23 2.74
N PRO A 245 -7.97 -23.50 2.69
CA PRO A 245 -8.22 -24.29 3.88
C PRO A 245 -6.94 -24.66 4.64
N ALA A 246 -5.76 -24.48 4.04
CA ALA A 246 -4.47 -24.73 4.69
C ALA A 246 -3.97 -23.54 5.53
N ILE A 247 -4.66 -22.38 5.51
CA ILE A 247 -4.27 -21.18 6.25
C ILE A 247 -5.16 -21.04 7.50
N SER A 248 -4.55 -20.80 8.65
CA SER A 248 -5.29 -20.58 9.90
C SER A 248 -6.19 -19.34 9.84
N ALA A 249 -7.26 -19.31 10.64
CA ALA A 249 -8.13 -18.14 10.72
C ALA A 249 -7.37 -16.87 11.15
N ASP A 250 -6.34 -17.02 11.99
CA ASP A 250 -5.53 -15.92 12.51
C ASP A 250 -4.61 -15.35 11.43
N ASP A 251 -3.98 -16.22 10.65
CA ASP A 251 -3.19 -15.83 9.47
C ASP A 251 -4.04 -15.13 8.42
N ILE A 252 -5.29 -15.57 8.21
CA ILE A 252 -6.23 -14.89 7.31
C ILE A 252 -6.52 -13.48 7.82
N ARG A 253 -6.81 -13.29 9.11
CA ARG A 253 -7.06 -11.96 9.69
C ARG A 253 -5.84 -11.05 9.55
N TYR A 254 -4.66 -11.57 9.88
CA TYR A 254 -3.40 -10.85 9.73
C TYR A 254 -3.16 -10.43 8.27
N LYS A 255 -3.25 -11.36 7.31
CA LYS A 255 -3.06 -11.07 5.89
C LYS A 255 -4.10 -10.07 5.35
N LYS A 256 -5.37 -10.16 5.77
CA LYS A 256 -6.41 -9.18 5.40
C LYS A 256 -6.07 -7.78 5.93
N ARG A 257 -5.60 -7.68 7.18
CA ARG A 257 -5.13 -6.42 7.75
C ARG A 257 -3.96 -5.86 6.93
N GLN A 258 -2.95 -6.67 6.63
CA GLN A 258 -1.78 -6.22 5.85
C GLN A 258 -2.16 -5.79 4.42
N ALA A 259 -3.07 -6.50 3.76
CA ALA A 259 -3.59 -6.13 2.45
C ALA A 259 -4.27 -4.75 2.48
N MET A 260 -5.08 -4.46 3.51
CA MET A 260 -5.67 -3.14 3.73
C MET A 260 -4.58 -2.08 3.98
N LEU A 261 -3.64 -2.34 4.90
CA LEU A 261 -2.56 -1.40 5.23
C LEU A 261 -1.71 -1.04 4.00
N ALA A 262 -1.45 -2.00 3.12
CA ALA A 262 -0.69 -1.78 1.89
C ALA A 262 -1.38 -0.80 0.91
N LYS A 263 -2.70 -0.66 1.01
CA LYS A 263 -3.52 0.21 0.16
C LYS A 263 -3.89 1.53 0.81
N LEU A 264 -3.47 1.78 2.07
CA LEU A 264 -3.79 3.02 2.76
C LEU A 264 -3.29 4.24 1.99
N THR A 265 -4.17 5.22 1.91
CA THR A 265 -3.95 6.54 1.33
C THR A 265 -4.72 7.56 2.16
N HIS A 266 -4.17 8.76 2.23
CA HIS A 266 -4.87 9.89 2.81
C HIS A 266 -6.07 10.29 1.96
N ASP A 267 -7.04 10.94 2.59
CA ASP A 267 -8.13 11.61 1.89
C ASP A 267 -7.58 12.81 1.10
N PRO A 268 -7.63 12.78 -0.24
CA PRO A 268 -7.07 13.84 -1.08
C PRO A 268 -7.87 15.16 -1.00
N LEU A 269 -9.09 15.14 -0.47
CA LEU A 269 -9.97 16.30 -0.33
C LEU A 269 -10.03 16.82 1.12
N TYR A 270 -9.30 16.17 2.04
CA TYR A 270 -9.23 16.62 3.42
C TYR A 270 -8.57 18.00 3.51
N GLN A 271 -9.26 18.93 4.17
CA GLN A 271 -8.73 20.25 4.47
C GLN A 271 -8.52 20.35 5.98
N PRO A 272 -7.28 20.53 6.45
CA PRO A 272 -7.02 20.63 7.87
C PRO A 272 -7.73 21.86 8.43
N ASN A 273 -8.52 21.66 9.48
CA ASN A 273 -9.11 22.78 10.20
C ASN A 273 -7.97 23.60 10.83
N PRO A 274 -7.84 24.91 10.54
CA PRO A 274 -6.77 25.75 11.07
C PRO A 274 -6.66 25.72 12.60
N LYS A 275 -7.78 25.49 13.30
CA LYS A 275 -7.85 25.39 14.77
C LYS A 275 -7.13 24.16 15.33
N TYR A 276 -6.99 23.10 14.53
CA TYR A 276 -6.36 21.82 14.92
C TYR A 276 -5.14 21.47 14.06
N ALA A 277 -4.73 22.37 13.15
CA ALA A 277 -3.64 22.21 12.20
C ALA A 277 -2.23 22.15 12.83
N THR A 278 -2.13 22.32 14.15
CA THR A 278 -0.88 22.14 14.90
C THR A 278 -0.59 20.69 15.26
N ILE A 279 -1.49 19.74 14.96
CA ILE A 279 -1.16 18.33 15.02
C ILE A 279 -0.43 18.00 13.72
N PRO A 280 0.86 17.67 13.79
CA PRO A 280 1.62 17.47 12.59
C PRO A 280 1.16 16.26 11.79
N LEU A 281 1.00 16.46 10.48
CA LEU A 281 0.65 15.45 9.47
C LEU A 281 1.66 14.29 9.36
N TRP A 282 2.78 14.31 10.10
CA TRP A 282 3.81 13.27 10.10
C TRP A 282 3.54 12.08 11.04
N HIS A 283 2.36 11.97 11.65
CA HIS A 283 1.94 10.74 12.34
C HIS A 283 1.15 9.79 11.42
N THR A 284 1.67 9.51 10.23
CA THR A 284 1.48 8.19 9.57
C THR A 284 2.52 7.21 10.11
N GLN A 285 2.70 7.17 11.44
CA GLN A 285 3.64 6.27 12.11
C GLN A 285 2.83 5.20 12.84
N MET A 286 2.35 4.19 12.11
CA MET A 286 2.36 2.86 12.73
C MET A 286 3.76 2.30 12.50
N ILE A 287 4.59 2.37 13.54
CA ILE A 287 5.61 1.33 13.75
C ILE A 287 4.81 0.03 13.81
N LEU A 288 4.94 -0.79 12.77
CA LEU A 288 4.56 -2.20 12.81
C LEU A 288 5.48 -2.89 13.82
N ASP A 289 5.16 -2.79 15.11
CA ASP A 289 5.65 -3.76 16.07
C ASP A 289 4.59 -4.85 16.20
N ASN A 290 4.83 -5.92 15.44
CA ASN A 290 4.07 -7.16 15.47
C ASN A 290 4.21 -7.79 16.85
N LYS A 291 3.24 -7.55 17.75
CA LYS A 291 2.92 -8.44 18.87
C LYS A 291 1.46 -8.34 19.26
N TYR A 292 0.60 -9.10 18.56
CA TYR A 292 -0.55 -9.80 19.15
C TYR A 292 -0.83 -11.04 18.30
#